data_AF-A0A1E7H4X8-F1
#
_entry.id   AF-A0A1E7H4X8-F1
#
_cell.length_a   1.000
_cell.length_b   1.000
_cell.length_c   1.000
_cell.angle_alpha   90.00
_cell.angle_beta   90.00
_cell.angle_gamma   90.00
#
_symmetry.space_group_name_H-M   'P 1'
#
loop_
_entity.id
_entity.type
_entity.pdbx_description
1 polymer ?
#
loop_
_entity_poly.entity_id
_entity_poly.type
_entity_poly.pdbx_seq_one_letter_code
_entity_poly.pdbx_strand_id
1 'polypeptide(L)'
;MDWTEDQPQTSKGRFAVIGNSRGGEAALLLAIQYPKISTVVALVSGAYVGGAYDKKRKVSGSAWTFEGKEIPYVDYQKAVVNYNQWWEIIYDKEEVQPFAIPVENMSAAVLLLSGEKDKIWPSTEMSKRIIRRLEENRYKFPFEHISYDTGHNIRVESWPDLLRFIKKHYPG
;
A
#
# COMPACT_ATOMS: atom_id res chain seq x y z
N MET A 1 8.80 6.94 -14.54
CA MET A 1 8.80 8.30 -13.99
C MET A 1 9.37 9.29 -15.00
N ASP A 2 10.39 8.90 -15.76
CA ASP A 2 11.08 9.70 -16.79
C ASP A 2 10.11 10.36 -17.77
N TRP A 3 9.16 9.60 -18.35
CA TRP A 3 8.16 10.18 -19.24
C TRP A 3 7.36 11.32 -18.59
N THR A 4 6.99 11.16 -17.31
CA THR A 4 6.28 12.20 -16.57
C THR A 4 7.18 13.39 -16.29
N GLU A 5 8.47 13.21 -15.99
CA GLU A 5 9.43 14.33 -15.83
C GLU A 5 9.62 15.16 -17.11
N ASP A 6 9.48 14.50 -18.26
CA ASP A 6 9.70 15.11 -19.57
C ASP A 6 8.51 15.93 -20.07
N GLN A 7 7.38 15.94 -19.35
CA GLN A 7 6.21 16.73 -19.76
C GLN A 7 6.35 18.20 -19.32
N PRO A 8 6.04 19.18 -20.20
CA PRO A 8 6.14 20.60 -19.85
C PRO A 8 5.12 21.04 -18.79
N GLN A 9 4.04 20.28 -18.58
CA GLN A 9 2.98 20.60 -17.62
C GLN A 9 3.20 20.02 -16.22
N THR A 10 4.30 19.31 -15.97
CA THR A 10 4.55 18.59 -14.70
C THR A 10 5.73 19.18 -13.94
N SER A 11 5.65 19.15 -12.61
CA SER A 11 6.77 19.48 -11.73
C SER A 11 7.93 18.50 -11.93
N LYS A 12 9.16 19.02 -12.00
CA LYS A 12 10.36 18.19 -12.12
C LYS A 12 10.82 17.69 -10.75
N GLY A 13 11.17 16.41 -10.67
CA GLY A 13 11.88 15.84 -9.53
C GLY A 13 11.06 15.60 -8.25
N ARG A 14 9.75 15.87 -8.25
CA ARG A 14 8.84 15.53 -7.17
C ARG A 14 7.54 14.97 -7.71
N PHE A 15 7.09 13.89 -7.09
CA PHE A 15 5.90 13.17 -7.49
C PHE A 15 5.01 12.82 -6.30
N ALA A 16 3.72 12.77 -6.59
CA ALA A 16 2.73 12.09 -5.78
C ALA A 16 2.28 10.81 -6.49
N VAL A 17 2.09 9.72 -5.75
CA VAL A 17 1.55 8.46 -6.28
C VAL A 17 0.31 8.08 -5.49
N ILE A 18 -0.75 7.73 -6.20
CA ILE A 18 -2.02 7.29 -5.64
C ILE A 18 -2.29 5.87 -6.13
N GLY A 19 -2.57 4.97 -5.20
CA GLY A 19 -2.79 3.55 -5.48
C GLY A 19 -4.01 3.01 -4.74
N ASN A 20 -4.82 2.20 -5.41
CA ASN A 20 -5.99 1.55 -4.83
C ASN A 20 -5.84 0.02 -4.84
N SER A 21 -6.18 -0.64 -3.73
CA SER A 21 -6.09 -2.09 -3.56
C SER A 21 -4.64 -2.57 -3.76
N ARG A 22 -4.40 -3.55 -4.63
CA ARG A 22 -3.06 -3.91 -5.14
C ARG A 22 -2.24 -2.67 -5.56
N GLY A 23 -2.87 -1.68 -6.19
CA GLY A 23 -2.19 -0.45 -6.57
C GLY A 23 -1.65 0.34 -5.37
N GLY A 24 -2.25 0.19 -4.18
CA GLY A 24 -1.74 0.74 -2.94
C GLY A 24 -0.43 0.09 -2.51
N GLU A 25 -0.32 -1.24 -2.60
CA GLU A 25 0.95 -1.95 -2.39
C GLU A 25 2.01 -1.43 -3.36
N ALA A 26 1.65 -1.28 -4.64
CA ALA A 26 2.54 -0.73 -5.67
C ALA A 26 3.01 0.69 -5.33
N ALA A 27 2.10 1.56 -4.87
CA ALA A 27 2.42 2.94 -4.53
C ALA A 27 3.43 3.02 -3.38
N LEU A 28 3.25 2.19 -2.34
CA LEU A 28 4.18 2.08 -1.22
C LEU A 28 5.54 1.53 -1.67
N LEU A 29 5.53 0.45 -2.46
CA LEU A 29 6.76 -0.15 -3.01
C LEU A 29 7.53 0.82 -3.91
N LEU A 30 6.83 1.57 -4.77
CA LEU A 30 7.44 2.60 -5.61
C LEU A 30 8.11 3.69 -4.77
N ALA A 31 7.46 4.16 -3.71
CA ALA A 31 8.03 5.19 -2.84
C ALA A 31 9.25 4.73 -2.03
N ILE A 32 9.43 3.42 -1.84
CA ILE A 32 10.67 2.85 -1.30
C ILE A 32 11.80 2.94 -2.34
N GLN A 33 11.50 2.65 -3.61
CA GLN A 33 12.51 2.59 -4.67
C GLN A 33 12.87 3.95 -5.28
N TYR A 34 11.94 4.90 -5.28
CA TYR A 34 12.11 6.19 -5.95
C TYR A 34 11.97 7.36 -4.96
N PRO A 35 13.08 7.89 -4.41
CA PRO A 35 13.07 9.01 -3.47
C PRO A 35 12.44 10.31 -4.00
N LYS A 36 12.24 10.42 -5.32
CA LYS A 36 11.50 11.53 -5.95
C LYS A 36 10.00 11.49 -5.65
N ILE A 37 9.47 10.35 -5.19
CA ILE A 37 8.09 10.26 -4.70
C ILE A 37 8.07 10.87 -3.30
N SER A 38 7.48 12.06 -3.21
CA SER A 38 7.40 12.84 -1.97
C SER A 38 6.06 12.69 -1.25
N THR A 39 5.07 12.10 -1.91
CA THR A 39 3.72 11.90 -1.35
C THR A 39 3.11 10.61 -1.88
N VAL A 40 2.52 9.80 -0.99
CA VAL A 40 1.86 8.54 -1.31
C VAL A 40 0.45 8.56 -0.73
N VAL A 41 -0.53 8.15 -1.51
CA VAL A 41 -1.88 7.85 -1.02
C VAL A 41 -2.20 6.40 -1.37
N ALA A 42 -2.38 5.56 -0.35
CA ALA A 42 -2.71 4.15 -0.51
C ALA A 42 -4.13 3.87 0.01
N LEU A 43 -5.04 3.59 -0.92
CA LEU A 43 -6.44 3.28 -0.65
C LEU A 43 -6.63 1.77 -0.58
N VAL A 44 -7.28 1.30 0.48
CA VAL A 44 -7.58 -0.12 0.78
C VAL A 44 -6.39 -1.05 0.51
N SER A 45 -5.18 -0.61 0.85
CA SER A 45 -3.93 -1.33 0.59
C SER A 45 -3.73 -2.50 1.56
N GLY A 46 -2.96 -3.49 1.14
CA GLY A 46 -2.32 -4.46 2.03
C GLY A 46 -1.09 -3.87 2.73
N ALA A 47 -0.73 -4.44 3.89
CA ALA A 47 0.52 -4.14 4.61
C ALA A 47 1.68 -5.08 4.21
N TYR A 48 1.36 -6.12 3.45
CA TYR A 48 2.28 -7.18 3.04
C TYR A 48 2.20 -7.35 1.52
N VAL A 49 3.32 -7.71 0.90
CA VAL A 49 3.37 -8.06 -0.52
C VAL A 49 2.57 -9.35 -0.73
N GLY A 50 1.55 -9.31 -1.58
CA GLY A 50 0.74 -10.49 -1.89
C GLY A 50 1.23 -11.29 -3.10
N GLY A 51 0.82 -12.55 -3.21
CA GLY A 51 1.08 -13.37 -4.39
C GLY A 51 0.25 -12.99 -5.63
N ALA A 52 0.79 -13.20 -6.82
CA ALA A 52 0.09 -13.12 -8.10
C ALA A 52 -0.78 -14.37 -8.31
N TYR A 53 -1.91 -14.22 -8.99
CA TYR A 53 -2.80 -15.34 -9.32
C TYR A 53 -2.68 -15.71 -10.81
N ASP A 54 -2.54 -17.00 -11.09
CA ASP A 54 -2.61 -17.53 -12.45
C ASP A 54 -4.05 -17.57 -12.99
N LYS A 55 -4.23 -18.04 -14.24
CA LYS A 55 -5.55 -18.19 -14.87
C LYS A 55 -6.48 -19.16 -14.12
N LYS A 56 -5.93 -20.05 -13.28
CA LYS A 56 -6.66 -21.01 -12.43
C LYS A 56 -6.87 -20.48 -11.02
N ARG A 57 -6.56 -19.19 -10.77
CA ARG A 57 -6.59 -18.54 -9.46
C ARG A 57 -5.68 -19.21 -8.44
N LYS A 58 -4.59 -19.84 -8.85
CA LYS A 58 -3.55 -20.31 -7.94
C LYS A 58 -2.49 -19.25 -7.77
N VAL A 59 -1.94 -19.13 -6.56
CA VAL A 59 -0.77 -18.29 -6.33
C VAL A 59 0.40 -18.89 -7.12
N SER A 60 1.01 -18.07 -7.98
CA SER A 60 2.02 -18.52 -8.94
C SER A 60 3.33 -17.74 -8.88
N GLY A 61 3.55 -16.99 -7.80
CA GLY A 61 4.68 -16.08 -7.65
C GLY A 61 4.28 -14.80 -6.93
N SER A 62 5.20 -13.85 -6.86
CA SER A 62 4.95 -12.52 -6.28
C SER A 62 4.05 -11.69 -7.19
N ALA A 63 3.20 -10.85 -6.61
CA ALA A 63 2.48 -9.84 -7.39
C ALA A 63 3.39 -8.71 -7.87
N TRP A 64 4.57 -8.56 -7.27
CA TRP A 64 5.48 -7.46 -7.54
C TRP A 64 6.88 -7.97 -7.83
N THR A 65 7.47 -7.42 -8.88
CA THR A 65 8.88 -7.60 -9.19
C THR A 65 9.59 -6.26 -9.22
N PHE A 66 10.86 -6.26 -8.85
CA PHE A 66 11.75 -5.12 -9.03
C PHE A 66 12.97 -5.57 -9.83
N GLU A 67 13.25 -4.90 -10.94
CA GLU A 67 14.32 -5.27 -11.88
C GLU A 67 14.28 -6.76 -12.30
N GLY A 68 13.07 -7.28 -12.50
CA GLY A 68 12.83 -8.67 -12.89
C GLY A 68 12.97 -9.70 -11.76
N LYS A 69 13.24 -9.28 -10.52
CA LYS A 69 13.32 -10.16 -9.34
C LYS A 69 12.03 -10.07 -8.52
N GLU A 70 11.53 -11.21 -8.07
CA GLU A 70 10.36 -11.25 -7.18
C GLU A 70 10.65 -10.57 -5.84
N ILE A 71 9.71 -9.74 -5.39
CA ILE A 71 9.71 -9.24 -4.03
C ILE A 71 9.11 -10.34 -3.13
N PRO A 72 9.73 -10.69 -1.98
CA PRO A 72 9.18 -11.67 -1.06
C PRO A 72 7.72 -11.39 -0.72
N TYR A 73 6.87 -12.41 -0.78
CA TYR A 73 5.41 -12.26 -0.70
C TYR A 73 4.76 -13.30 0.21
N VAL A 74 3.61 -12.93 0.77
CA VAL A 74 2.71 -13.83 1.49
C VAL A 74 1.94 -14.67 0.49
N ASP A 75 2.08 -15.99 0.58
CA ASP A 75 1.20 -16.94 -0.10
C ASP A 75 -0.09 -17.12 0.71
N TYR A 76 -1.04 -16.23 0.47
CA TYR A 76 -2.35 -16.25 1.13
C TYR A 76 -3.15 -17.54 0.90
N GLN A 77 -2.82 -18.37 -0.10
CA GLN A 77 -3.51 -19.65 -0.28
C GLN A 77 -3.13 -20.70 0.75
N LYS A 78 -1.94 -20.59 1.35
CA LYS A 78 -1.54 -21.43 2.48
C LYS A 78 -2.34 -21.14 3.74
N ALA A 79 -3.01 -20.00 3.82
CA ALA A 79 -3.93 -19.65 4.90
C ALA A 79 -5.28 -20.39 4.84
N VAL A 80 -5.65 -20.91 3.66
CA VAL A 80 -7.02 -21.37 3.36
C VAL A 80 -7.29 -22.80 3.87
N VAL A 81 -6.37 -23.40 4.62
CA VAL A 81 -6.41 -24.82 4.97
C VAL A 81 -7.61 -25.18 5.88
N ASN A 82 -8.29 -24.20 6.49
CA ASN A 82 -9.36 -24.43 7.47
C ASN A 82 -10.65 -23.59 7.25
N TYR A 83 -11.15 -23.44 6.02
CA TYR A 83 -12.36 -22.61 5.69
C TYR A 83 -12.26 -21.12 6.08
N ASN A 84 -11.11 -20.70 6.58
CA ASN A 84 -10.81 -19.33 6.95
C ASN A 84 -10.67 -18.44 5.72
N GLN A 85 -10.89 -17.14 5.90
CA GLN A 85 -10.66 -16.18 4.83
C GLN A 85 -9.17 -16.16 4.49
N TRP A 86 -8.82 -16.05 3.20
CA TRP A 86 -7.43 -16.20 2.73
C TRP A 86 -6.45 -15.17 3.34
N TRP A 87 -6.96 -14.06 3.85
CA TRP A 87 -6.17 -13.03 4.50
C TRP A 87 -5.90 -13.28 5.99
N GLU A 88 -6.49 -14.31 6.62
CA GLU A 88 -6.34 -14.54 8.06
C GLU A 88 -4.91 -14.84 8.51
N ILE A 89 -4.06 -15.32 7.60
CA ILE A 89 -2.61 -15.50 7.83
C ILE A 89 -1.94 -14.22 8.36
N ILE A 90 -2.50 -13.04 8.10
CA ILE A 90 -1.93 -11.78 8.60
C ILE A 90 -1.95 -11.71 10.13
N TYR A 91 -2.82 -12.48 10.79
CA TYR A 91 -2.89 -12.54 12.24
C TYR A 91 -1.77 -13.41 12.83
N ASP A 92 -1.17 -14.30 12.04
CA ASP A 92 0.10 -14.94 12.37
C ASP A 92 1.25 -13.97 12.09
N LYS A 93 1.54 -13.13 13.09
CA LYS A 93 2.51 -12.05 12.94
C LYS A 93 3.89 -12.55 12.57
N GLU A 94 4.29 -13.74 13.03
CA GLU A 94 5.62 -14.30 12.79
C GLU A 94 5.75 -14.79 11.36
N GLU A 95 4.71 -15.45 10.83
CA GLU A 95 4.69 -15.94 9.45
C GLU A 95 4.73 -14.80 8.43
N VAL A 96 4.00 -13.70 8.66
CA VAL A 96 3.88 -12.63 7.65
C VAL A 96 4.92 -11.51 7.76
N GLN A 97 5.61 -11.38 8.90
CA GLN A 97 6.61 -10.32 9.13
C GLN A 97 7.66 -10.19 8.00
N PRO A 98 8.25 -11.28 7.46
CA PRO A 98 9.25 -11.20 6.40
C PRO A 98 8.73 -10.58 5.09
N PHE A 99 7.41 -10.55 4.91
CA PHE A 99 6.75 -10.07 3.68
C PHE A 99 6.10 -8.70 3.87
N ALA A 100 6.26 -8.08 5.03
CA ALA A 100 5.76 -6.74 5.30
C ALA A 100 6.42 -5.73 4.39
N ILE A 101 5.64 -4.80 3.85
CA ILE A 101 6.18 -3.71 3.04
C ILE A 101 6.98 -2.79 3.98
N PRO A 102 8.28 -2.56 3.75
CA PRO A 102 9.13 -1.80 4.66
C PRO A 102 8.97 -0.29 4.45
N VAL A 103 7.77 0.21 4.77
CA VAL A 103 7.33 1.59 4.56
C VAL A 103 8.21 2.64 5.26
N GLU A 104 8.91 2.26 6.33
CA GLU A 104 9.88 3.10 7.03
C GLU A 104 11.08 3.51 6.17
N ASN A 105 11.34 2.79 5.08
CA ASN A 105 12.42 3.11 4.13
C ASN A 105 12.01 4.17 3.10
N MET A 106 10.74 4.56 3.03
CA MET A 106 10.28 5.61 2.12
C MET A 106 10.80 6.99 2.55
N SER A 107 10.79 7.97 1.66
CA SER A 107 11.01 9.38 1.99
C SER A 107 9.83 10.27 1.57
N ALA A 108 8.61 9.87 1.96
CA ALA A 108 7.37 10.43 1.46
C ALA A 108 6.36 10.69 2.58
N ALA A 109 5.56 11.74 2.45
CA ALA A 109 4.33 11.85 3.23
C ALA A 109 3.36 10.74 2.81
N VAL A 110 2.70 10.05 3.75
CA VAL A 110 1.82 8.90 3.44
C VAL A 110 0.43 9.06 4.04
N LEU A 111 -0.59 8.92 3.19
CA LEU A 111 -1.98 8.81 3.60
C LEU A 111 -2.48 7.40 3.31
N LEU A 112 -3.01 6.75 4.34
CA LEU A 112 -3.69 5.47 4.24
C LEU A 112 -5.20 5.70 4.38
N LEU A 113 -5.96 5.15 3.46
CA LEU A 113 -7.42 5.24 3.46
C LEU A 113 -7.97 3.81 3.45
N SER A 114 -8.83 3.44 4.40
CA SER A 114 -9.29 2.05 4.54
C SER A 114 -10.80 1.91 4.70
N GLY A 115 -11.32 0.73 4.39
CA GLY A 115 -12.72 0.36 4.64
C GLY A 115 -12.82 -0.52 5.90
N GLU A 116 -13.73 -0.18 6.81
CA GLU A 116 -13.97 -0.97 8.04
C GLU A 116 -14.73 -2.27 7.74
N LYS A 117 -15.52 -2.29 6.67
CA LYS A 117 -16.33 -3.44 6.20
C LYS A 117 -15.73 -4.07 4.95
N ASP A 118 -14.43 -3.93 4.74
CA ASP A 118 -13.72 -4.49 3.59
C ASP A 118 -13.77 -6.03 3.62
N LYS A 119 -14.29 -6.62 2.54
CA LYS A 119 -14.48 -8.07 2.38
C LYS A 119 -13.45 -8.72 1.45
N ILE A 120 -12.47 -7.95 0.97
CA ILE A 120 -11.35 -8.49 0.18
C ILE A 120 -10.18 -8.84 1.10
N TRP A 121 -9.91 -7.98 2.07
CA TRP A 121 -8.97 -8.17 3.18
C TRP A 121 -9.28 -7.13 4.25
N PRO A 122 -8.76 -7.25 5.48
CA PRO A 122 -9.04 -6.28 6.54
C PRO A 122 -8.14 -5.05 6.36
N SER A 123 -8.46 -4.19 5.37
CA SER A 123 -7.64 -3.04 4.99
C SER A 123 -7.42 -2.03 6.14
N THR A 124 -8.38 -1.93 7.06
CA THR A 124 -8.24 -1.09 8.27
C THR A 124 -7.19 -1.65 9.22
N GLU A 125 -7.16 -2.96 9.44
CA GLU A 125 -6.12 -3.61 10.27
C GLU A 125 -4.74 -3.53 9.59
N MET A 126 -4.69 -3.74 8.27
CA MET A 126 -3.47 -3.55 7.47
C MET A 126 -2.93 -2.12 7.60
N SER A 127 -3.78 -1.11 7.49
CA SER A 127 -3.38 0.29 7.62
C SER A 127 -2.85 0.60 9.03
N LYS A 128 -3.49 0.07 10.08
CA LYS A 128 -2.99 0.20 11.47
C LYS A 128 -1.60 -0.42 11.65
N ARG A 129 -1.31 -1.55 10.99
CA ARG A 129 0.01 -2.18 11.04
C ARG A 129 1.08 -1.35 10.33
N ILE A 130 0.73 -0.73 9.20
CA ILE A 130 1.61 0.23 8.52
C ILE A 130 1.90 1.42 9.43
N ILE A 131 0.88 2.03 10.05
CA ILE A 131 1.04 3.16 10.99
C ILE A 131 1.95 2.77 12.16
N ARG A 132 1.68 1.65 12.81
CA ARG A 132 2.51 1.16 13.92
C ARG A 132 3.97 0.98 13.49
N ARG A 133 4.23 0.42 12.30
CA ARG A 133 5.59 0.25 11.77
C ARG A 133 6.29 1.59 11.56
N LEU A 134 5.58 2.60 11.03
CA LEU A 134 6.11 3.96 10.87
C LEU A 134 6.43 4.60 12.24
N GLU A 135 5.55 4.45 13.22
CA GLU A 135 5.76 4.95 14.58
C GLU A 135 6.96 4.28 15.27
N GLU A 136 7.02 2.94 15.25
CA GLU A 136 8.10 2.14 15.85
C GLU A 136 9.48 2.50 15.26
N ASN A 137 9.53 2.83 13.97
CA ASN A 137 10.75 3.25 13.28
C ASN A 137 11.00 4.76 13.31
N ARG A 138 10.21 5.54 14.06
CA ARG A 138 10.33 7.00 14.20
C ARG A 138 10.37 7.70 12.83
N TYR A 139 9.43 7.32 11.97
CA TYR A 139 9.36 7.83 10.60
C TYR A 139 9.30 9.37 10.58
N LYS A 140 10.10 9.98 9.70
CA LYS A 140 10.36 11.44 9.73
C LYS A 140 9.36 12.27 8.93
N PHE A 141 8.63 11.64 8.02
CA PHE A 141 7.69 12.33 7.14
C PHE A 141 6.26 12.20 7.67
N PRO A 142 5.36 13.14 7.32
CA PRO A 142 3.97 13.09 7.78
C PRO A 142 3.27 11.79 7.36
N PHE A 143 2.54 11.19 8.29
CA PHE A 143 1.70 10.03 8.01
C PHE A 143 0.32 10.16 8.66
N GLU A 144 -0.71 9.67 7.99
CA GLU A 144 -2.10 9.74 8.44
C GLU A 144 -2.85 8.46 8.00
N HIS A 145 -3.75 7.96 8.85
CA HIS A 145 -4.68 6.89 8.51
C HIS A 145 -6.11 7.34 8.81
N ILE A 146 -7.01 7.16 7.84
CA ILE A 146 -8.44 7.44 7.98
C ILE A 146 -9.19 6.18 7.57
N SER A 147 -10.08 5.70 8.45
CA SER A 147 -11.00 4.61 8.17
C SER A 147 -12.39 5.15 7.83
N TYR A 148 -13.08 4.44 6.95
CA TYR A 148 -14.45 4.75 6.54
C TYR A 148 -15.35 3.54 6.81
N ASP A 149 -16.57 3.79 7.26
CA ASP A 149 -17.58 2.76 7.49
C ASP A 149 -18.18 2.21 6.16
N THR A 150 -17.32 1.64 5.31
CA THR A 150 -17.64 1.10 3.99
C THR A 150 -16.74 -0.10 3.66
N GLY A 151 -16.98 -0.73 2.50
CA GLY A 151 -16.21 -1.87 1.99
C GLY A 151 -14.96 -1.46 1.21
N HIS A 152 -14.54 -2.33 0.28
CA HIS A 152 -13.32 -2.12 -0.52
C HIS A 152 -13.39 -0.94 -1.51
N ASN A 153 -14.58 -0.40 -1.76
CA ASN A 153 -14.82 0.66 -2.75
C ASN A 153 -14.94 2.03 -2.06
N ILE A 154 -13.85 2.54 -1.48
CA ILE A 154 -13.86 3.78 -0.68
C ILE A 154 -13.69 5.08 -1.50
N ARG A 155 -13.86 5.00 -2.82
CA ARG A 155 -13.34 6.01 -3.74
C ARG A 155 -13.98 7.38 -3.50
N VAL A 156 -15.29 7.50 -3.67
CA VAL A 156 -15.96 8.82 -3.71
C VAL A 156 -15.90 9.50 -2.35
N GLU A 157 -16.08 8.72 -1.28
CA GLU A 157 -16.13 9.18 0.10
C GLU A 157 -14.77 9.70 0.59
N SER A 158 -13.67 9.16 0.06
CA SER A 158 -12.31 9.51 0.50
C SER A 158 -11.66 10.65 -0.29
N TRP A 159 -12.27 11.11 -1.39
CA TRP A 159 -11.74 12.20 -2.22
C TRP A 159 -11.45 13.49 -1.43
N PRO A 160 -12.32 13.97 -0.53
CA PRO A 160 -12.05 15.20 0.22
C PRO A 160 -10.78 15.10 1.06
N ASP A 161 -10.58 13.99 1.78
CA ASP A 161 -9.39 13.74 2.61
C ASP A 161 -8.13 13.55 1.78
N LEU A 162 -8.23 12.80 0.68
CA LEU A 162 -7.15 12.63 -0.30
C LEU A 162 -6.68 13.99 -0.83
N LEU A 163 -7.61 14.83 -1.30
CA LEU A 163 -7.29 16.15 -1.84
C LEU A 163 -6.71 17.08 -0.77
N ARG A 164 -7.25 17.04 0.46
CA ARG A 164 -6.69 17.79 1.60
C ARG A 164 -5.23 17.41 1.81
N PHE A 165 -4.94 16.12 1.87
CA PHE A 165 -3.60 15.62 2.16
C PHE A 165 -2.62 15.98 1.05
N ILE A 166 -2.99 15.77 -0.21
CA ILE A 166 -2.16 16.15 -1.36
C ILE A 166 -1.88 17.66 -1.35
N LYS A 167 -2.91 18.50 -1.17
CA LYS A 167 -2.73 19.96 -1.12
C LYS A 167 -1.76 20.40 -0.02
N LYS A 168 -1.76 19.70 1.12
CA LYS A 168 -0.92 20.02 2.29
C LYS A 168 0.52 19.51 2.14
N HIS A 169 0.70 18.33 1.57
CA HIS A 169 1.97 17.59 1.61
C HIS A 169 2.70 17.49 0.26
N TYR A 170 2.01 17.82 -0.82
CA TYR A 170 2.54 17.97 -2.17
C TYR A 170 2.31 19.40 -2.68
N PRO A 171 2.89 20.45 -2.04
CA PRO A 171 2.87 21.78 -2.62
C PRO A 171 3.75 21.77 -3.89
N GLY A 172 3.14 22.20 -5.00
CA GLY A 172 3.79 22.30 -6.31
C GLY A 172 4.96 23.28 -6.35
#